data_AF-A0A7J8Y3E3-F1
#
_entry.id   AF-A0A7J8Y3E3-F1
#
_cell.length_a   1.000
_cell.length_b   1.000
_cell.length_c   1.000
_cell.angle_alpha   90.00
_cell.angle_beta   90.00
_cell.angle_gamma   90.00
#
_symmetry.space_group_name_H-M   'P 1'
#
loop_
_entity.id
_entity.type
_entity.pdbx_description
1 polymer ?
#
loop_
_entity_poly.entity_id
_entity_poly.type
_entity_poly.pdbx_seq_one_letter_code
_entity_poly.pdbx_strand_id
1 'polypeptide(L)'
;MYKYISRNLLFVATVAPKGSGEIGSVTPEESWLVAYLIDTVTGRILHRVTHHGSQGPVHAVFSENWVVYHYFNLRAHRYEMSVIEIYDQSRADNKDVWKLVLGKHNLTSPISLFSRPEVITKSQSYFFTHSLKAIAVTSTAKGITSKQLLLGTIGDQELNFIVFTMNVRVERYFCLHHDCNPVSQVLALDKRFLDPRRTVNPTQAEKEEGIIPLTDSLPIIPQSYVTHALRVEGLRGIITVPAKLESTTLVFAHGVDLFFTQLAPSRTYDSLTEDFSYALLLITIVALVAAIFVTWRLSERKELQEKWR
;
A
#
# COMPACT_ATOMS: atom_id res chain seq x y z
N MET A 1 19.62 1.31 -3.28
CA MET A 1 19.15 0.88 -4.62
C MET A 1 18.31 2.03 -5.16
N TYR A 2 18.54 2.50 -6.40
CA TYR A 2 17.77 3.62 -6.95
C TYR A 2 16.47 3.11 -7.57
N LYS A 3 15.35 3.78 -7.30
CA LYS A 3 14.04 3.43 -7.89
C LYS A 3 14.01 3.82 -9.37
N TYR A 4 13.48 2.95 -10.21
CA TYR A 4 13.25 3.27 -11.62
C TYR A 4 11.87 3.92 -11.77
N ILE A 5 11.83 5.18 -12.20
CA ILE A 5 10.60 5.95 -12.34
C ILE A 5 10.44 6.38 -13.80
N SER A 6 9.39 5.91 -14.45
CA SER A 6 9.02 6.32 -15.80
C SER A 6 7.51 6.46 -15.92
N ARG A 7 7.05 7.53 -16.57
CA ARG A 7 5.62 7.79 -16.83
C ARG A 7 5.05 6.92 -17.94
N ASN A 8 5.92 6.29 -18.73
CA ASN A 8 5.56 5.57 -19.95
C ASN A 8 5.54 4.05 -19.75
N LEU A 9 5.52 3.60 -18.50
CA LEU A 9 5.39 2.20 -18.15
C LEU A 9 3.93 1.77 -18.22
N LEU A 10 3.70 0.65 -18.91
CA LEU A 10 2.42 -0.01 -18.99
C LEU A 10 2.54 -1.41 -18.40
N PHE A 11 1.64 -1.71 -17.48
CA PHE A 11 1.43 -3.07 -16.98
C PHE A 11 0.35 -3.75 -17.82
N VAL A 12 0.64 -4.95 -18.32
CA VAL A 12 -0.30 -5.76 -19.08
C VAL A 12 -0.35 -7.16 -18.47
N ALA A 13 -1.55 -7.63 -18.13
CA ALA A 13 -1.77 -9.00 -17.69
C ALA A 13 -2.60 -9.74 -18.74
N THR A 14 -2.10 -10.89 -19.19
CA THR A 14 -2.82 -11.80 -20.10
C THR A 14 -3.17 -13.08 -19.36
N VAL A 15 -4.41 -13.54 -19.51
CA VAL A 15 -4.89 -14.78 -18.90
C VAL A 15 -5.38 -15.71 -20.01
N ALA A 16 -4.97 -16.97 -19.93
CA ALA A 16 -5.44 -18.03 -20.81
C ALA A 16 -5.76 -19.29 -19.97
N PRO A 17 -6.81 -20.07 -20.31
CA PRO A 17 -7.84 -19.76 -21.29
C PRO A 17 -8.70 -18.56 -20.85
N LYS A 18 -9.33 -17.89 -21.82
CA LYS A 18 -10.28 -16.80 -21.56
C LYS A 18 -11.41 -17.41 -20.73
N GLY A 19 -11.61 -16.98 -19.49
CA GLY A 19 -12.52 -17.57 -18.51
C GLY A 19 -14.02 -17.46 -18.85
N SER A 20 -14.41 -17.75 -20.08
CA SER A 20 -15.78 -17.73 -20.61
C SER A 20 -16.40 -19.13 -20.71
N GLY A 21 -15.76 -20.16 -20.17
CA GLY A 21 -16.33 -21.51 -20.04
C GLY A 21 -17.04 -21.72 -18.71
N GLU A 22 -17.94 -22.70 -18.64
CA GLU A 22 -18.62 -23.09 -17.41
C GLU A 22 -17.62 -23.37 -16.27
N ILE A 23 -18.03 -23.10 -15.03
CA ILE A 23 -17.25 -23.34 -13.81
C ILE A 23 -16.80 -24.81 -13.77
N GLY A 24 -15.49 -25.06 -13.88
CA GLY A 24 -14.88 -26.40 -13.94
C GLY A 24 -14.33 -26.82 -15.30
N SER A 25 -14.49 -25.99 -16.35
CA SER A 25 -13.99 -26.29 -17.70
C SER A 25 -12.48 -26.12 -17.90
N VAL A 26 -11.79 -25.42 -16.99
CA VAL A 26 -10.37 -25.07 -17.12
C VAL A 26 -9.54 -25.93 -16.19
N THR A 27 -8.65 -26.74 -16.76
CA THR A 27 -7.69 -27.51 -15.98
C THR A 27 -6.54 -26.60 -15.51
N PRO A 28 -5.97 -26.82 -14.31
CA PRO A 28 -4.83 -26.03 -13.84
C PRO A 28 -3.61 -26.09 -14.77
N GLU A 29 -3.47 -27.15 -15.56
CA GLU A 29 -2.34 -27.35 -16.48
C GLU A 29 -2.43 -26.47 -17.73
N GLU A 30 -3.64 -26.16 -18.18
CA GLU A 30 -3.88 -25.30 -19.35
C GLU A 30 -3.96 -23.81 -18.97
N SER A 31 -4.23 -23.52 -17.70
CA SER A 31 -4.35 -22.14 -17.22
C SER A 31 -3.00 -21.49 -16.95
N TRP A 32 -2.82 -20.27 -17.45
CA TRP A 32 -1.67 -19.43 -17.14
C TRP A 32 -2.03 -17.95 -17.18
N LEU A 33 -1.36 -17.20 -16.32
CA LEU A 33 -1.39 -15.74 -16.26
C LEU A 33 0.03 -15.24 -16.53
N VAL A 34 0.20 -14.35 -17.50
CA VAL A 34 1.48 -13.67 -17.72
C VAL A 34 1.32 -12.18 -17.48
N ALA A 35 2.18 -11.64 -16.62
CA ALA A 35 2.30 -10.24 -16.32
C ALA A 35 3.51 -9.65 -17.07
N TYR A 36 3.29 -8.60 -17.84
CA TYR A 36 4.29 -7.87 -18.61
C TYR A 36 4.42 -6.44 -18.10
N LEU A 37 5.66 -5.97 -17.98
CA LEU A 37 5.99 -4.56 -17.83
C LEU A 37 6.63 -4.07 -19.11
N ILE A 38 5.95 -3.15 -19.78
CA ILE A 38 6.32 -2.69 -21.12
C ILE A 38 6.58 -1.19 -21.07
N ASP A 39 7.67 -0.75 -21.68
CA ASP A 39 7.87 0.66 -21.99
C ASP A 39 7.13 1.01 -23.28
N THR A 40 6.16 1.91 -23.19
CA THR A 40 5.31 2.32 -24.31
C THR A 40 6.04 3.15 -25.36
N VAL A 41 7.18 3.76 -25.03
CA VAL A 41 7.97 4.53 -26.02
C VAL A 41 8.79 3.60 -26.92
N THR A 42 9.51 2.66 -26.31
CA THR A 42 10.43 1.78 -27.05
C THR A 42 9.80 0.43 -27.44
N GLY A 43 8.67 0.06 -26.85
CA GLY A 43 8.07 -1.27 -26.97
C GLY A 43 8.84 -2.38 -26.24
N ARG A 44 9.87 -2.03 -25.46
CA ARG A 44 10.69 -3.00 -24.74
C ARG A 44 9.92 -3.60 -23.57
N ILE A 45 9.93 -4.92 -23.48
CA ILE A 45 9.49 -5.64 -22.28
C ILE A 45 10.61 -5.56 -21.25
N LEU A 46 10.38 -4.83 -20.16
CA LEU A 46 11.33 -4.71 -19.05
C LEU A 46 11.32 -5.96 -18.17
N HIS A 47 10.13 -6.54 -17.96
CA HIS A 47 9.98 -7.71 -17.12
C HIS A 47 8.77 -8.54 -17.55
N ARG A 48 8.87 -9.86 -17.35
CA ARG A 48 7.82 -10.83 -17.65
C ARG A 48 7.78 -11.87 -16.54
N VAL A 49 6.61 -12.08 -15.95
CA VAL A 49 6.35 -13.12 -14.95
C VAL A 49 5.23 -14.01 -15.44
N THR A 50 5.44 -15.33 -15.37
CA THR A 50 4.42 -16.33 -15.70
C THR A 50 3.97 -17.05 -14.44
N HIS A 51 2.67 -17.06 -14.19
CA HIS A 51 2.01 -17.82 -13.14
C HIS A 51 1.21 -18.97 -13.76
N HIS A 52 1.66 -20.19 -13.54
CA HIS A 52 0.96 -21.40 -14.00
C HIS A 52 -0.20 -21.74 -13.08
N GLY A 53 -1.27 -22.33 -13.60
CA GLY A 53 -2.41 -22.69 -12.75
C GLY A 53 -3.21 -21.48 -12.26
N SER A 54 -3.18 -20.35 -12.96
CA SER A 54 -3.77 -19.09 -12.48
C SER A 54 -4.89 -18.59 -13.39
N GLN A 55 -5.94 -18.04 -12.78
CA GLN A 55 -7.14 -17.54 -13.44
C GLN A 55 -7.45 -16.11 -12.99
N GLY A 56 -8.10 -15.35 -13.88
CA GLY A 56 -8.69 -14.05 -13.55
C GLY A 56 -10.02 -14.16 -12.79
N PRO A 57 -10.66 -13.03 -12.44
CA PRO A 57 -10.31 -11.67 -12.86
C PRO A 57 -9.01 -11.16 -12.21
N VAL A 58 -8.24 -10.39 -13.00
CA VAL A 58 -6.99 -9.78 -12.53
C VAL A 58 -7.25 -8.32 -12.22
N HIS A 59 -7.03 -7.94 -10.97
CA HIS A 59 -7.08 -6.54 -10.55
C HIS A 59 -5.65 -6.08 -10.27
N ALA A 60 -5.25 -4.96 -10.87
CA ALA A 60 -3.88 -4.46 -10.76
C ALA A 60 -3.85 -2.95 -10.53
N VAL A 61 -2.82 -2.49 -9.84
CA VAL A 61 -2.55 -1.07 -9.66
C VAL A 61 -1.05 -0.81 -9.85
N PHE A 62 -0.75 0.21 -10.65
CA PHE A 62 0.60 0.69 -10.90
C PHE A 62 0.80 1.99 -10.11
N SER A 63 1.87 2.08 -9.32
CA SER A 63 2.20 3.30 -8.59
C SER A 63 3.72 3.48 -8.51
N GLU A 64 4.20 4.65 -8.94
CA GLU A 64 5.63 5.01 -8.95
C GLU A 64 6.51 4.00 -9.71
N ASN A 65 7.17 3.11 -8.98
CA ASN A 65 8.12 2.11 -9.48
C ASN A 65 7.66 0.67 -9.22
N TRP A 66 6.41 0.49 -8.77
CA TRP A 66 5.91 -0.81 -8.34
C TRP A 66 4.50 -1.09 -8.86
N VAL A 67 4.20 -2.38 -8.99
CA VAL A 67 2.90 -2.89 -9.39
C VAL A 67 2.45 -3.94 -8.41
N VAL A 68 1.20 -3.85 -8.00
CA VAL A 68 0.54 -4.92 -7.25
C VAL A 68 -0.63 -5.42 -8.09
N TYR A 69 -0.76 -6.73 -8.20
CA TYR A 69 -1.87 -7.36 -8.88
C TYR A 69 -2.34 -8.60 -8.12
N HIS A 70 -3.64 -8.82 -8.19
CA HIS A 70 -4.37 -9.90 -7.53
C HIS A 70 -4.97 -10.84 -8.58
N TYR A 71 -4.88 -12.14 -8.32
CA TYR A 71 -5.42 -13.19 -9.17
C TYR A 71 -5.77 -14.43 -8.34
N PHE A 72 -6.45 -15.40 -8.96
CA PHE A 72 -6.81 -16.66 -8.31
C PHE A 72 -5.88 -17.78 -8.78
N ASN A 73 -5.28 -18.52 -7.84
CA ASN A 73 -4.47 -19.69 -8.14
C ASN A 73 -5.35 -20.95 -8.02
N LEU A 74 -5.60 -21.61 -9.16
CA LEU A 74 -6.39 -22.84 -9.27
C LEU A 74 -5.69 -24.05 -8.64
N ARG A 75 -4.35 -24.12 -8.68
CA ARG A 75 -3.60 -25.24 -8.09
C ARG A 75 -3.62 -25.18 -6.57
N ALA A 76 -3.46 -23.99 -6.01
CA ALA A 76 -3.49 -23.77 -4.56
C ALA A 76 -4.91 -23.57 -4.01
N HIS A 77 -5.91 -23.39 -4.88
CA HIS A 77 -7.28 -23.00 -4.54
C HIS A 77 -7.36 -21.76 -3.64
N ARG A 78 -6.51 -20.77 -3.90
CA ARG A 78 -6.35 -19.58 -3.04
C ARG A 78 -6.15 -18.33 -3.88
N TYR A 79 -6.51 -17.19 -3.29
CA TYR A 79 -6.20 -15.88 -3.87
C TYR A 79 -4.76 -15.50 -3.57
N GLU A 80 -4.10 -14.94 -4.57
CA GLU A 80 -2.72 -14.48 -4.47
C GLU A 80 -2.62 -13.02 -4.87
N MET A 81 -1.72 -12.31 -4.20
CA MET A 81 -1.35 -10.95 -4.53
C MET A 81 0.15 -10.90 -4.77
N SER A 82 0.53 -10.53 -5.99
CA SER A 82 1.94 -10.39 -6.36
C SER A 82 2.32 -8.92 -6.45
N VAL A 83 3.53 -8.63 -6.00
CA VAL A 83 4.18 -7.33 -6.16
C VAL A 83 5.37 -7.46 -7.08
N ILE A 84 5.58 -6.47 -7.94
CA ILE A 84 6.79 -6.28 -8.73
C ILE A 84 7.30 -4.87 -8.44
N GLU A 85 8.58 -4.74 -8.11
CA GLU A 85 9.27 -3.46 -7.96
C GLU A 85 10.43 -3.36 -8.94
N ILE A 86 10.58 -2.17 -9.53
CA ILE A 86 11.57 -1.88 -10.56
C ILE A 86 12.61 -0.91 -10.01
N TYR A 87 13.87 -1.23 -10.26
CA TYR A 87 15.04 -0.52 -9.78
C TYR A 87 16.02 -0.23 -10.91
N ASP A 88 16.70 0.90 -10.84
CA ASP A 88 17.72 1.31 -11.79
C ASP A 88 19.10 0.85 -11.29
N GLN A 89 19.71 -0.07 -12.02
CA GLN A 89 21.04 -0.60 -11.71
C GLN A 89 22.15 0.30 -12.24
N SER A 90 21.91 1.05 -13.31
CA SER A 90 22.93 1.90 -13.93
C SER A 90 23.49 2.97 -12.98
N ARG A 91 22.72 3.32 -11.94
CA ARG A 91 23.10 4.28 -10.90
C ARG A 91 23.68 3.63 -9.64
N ALA A 92 23.69 2.30 -9.56
CA ALA A 92 24.03 1.58 -8.33
C ALA A 92 25.51 1.68 -7.93
N ASP A 93 26.42 1.94 -8.89
CA ASP A 93 27.86 2.10 -8.62
C ASP A 93 28.23 3.49 -8.07
N ASN A 94 27.31 4.45 -8.08
CA ASN A 94 27.56 5.82 -7.62
C ASN A 94 27.25 5.99 -6.12
N LYS A 95 27.70 5.05 -5.28
CA LYS A 95 27.35 4.92 -3.84
C LYS A 95 28.27 5.66 -2.87
N ASP A 96 29.25 6.43 -3.34
CA ASP A 96 30.17 7.14 -2.45
C ASP A 96 29.45 8.28 -1.70
N VAL A 97 29.10 8.01 -0.44
CA VAL A 97 28.49 8.99 0.49
C VAL A 97 29.36 10.25 0.62
N TRP A 98 30.69 10.10 0.58
CA TRP A 98 31.64 11.23 0.60
C TRP A 98 31.52 12.16 -0.62
N LYS A 99 31.14 11.64 -1.80
CA LYS A 99 30.88 12.45 -3.00
C LYS A 99 29.54 13.19 -2.93
N LEU A 100 28.60 12.73 -2.10
CA LEU A 100 27.34 13.42 -1.84
C LEU A 100 27.54 14.67 -0.96
N VAL A 101 28.47 14.59 0.00
CA VAL A 101 28.74 15.67 0.97
C VAL A 101 29.77 16.69 0.45
N LEU A 102 30.78 16.25 -0.31
CA LEU A 102 31.92 17.09 -0.72
C LEU A 102 32.08 17.29 -2.24
N GLY A 103 31.28 16.61 -3.07
CA GLY A 103 31.44 16.60 -4.53
C GLY A 103 30.31 17.29 -5.30
N LYS A 104 30.63 17.86 -6.46
CA LYS A 104 29.65 18.20 -7.51
C LYS A 104 29.13 16.91 -8.14
N HIS A 105 28.14 16.28 -7.53
CA HIS A 105 27.49 15.11 -8.08
C HIS A 105 26.40 15.53 -9.08
N ASN A 106 26.60 15.22 -10.36
CA ASN A 106 25.59 15.46 -11.39
C ASN A 106 24.57 14.30 -11.41
N LEU A 107 23.80 14.16 -10.32
CA LEU A 107 22.68 13.20 -10.25
C LEU A 107 21.49 13.62 -11.12
N THR A 108 21.55 14.82 -11.70
CA THR A 108 20.53 15.46 -12.53
C THR A 108 20.81 15.27 -14.02
N SER A 109 21.39 14.14 -14.43
CA SER A 109 21.45 13.84 -15.86
C SER A 109 20.02 13.57 -16.36
N PRO A 110 19.56 14.29 -17.40
CA PRO A 110 18.25 14.01 -17.98
C PRO A 110 18.26 12.59 -18.55
N ILE A 111 17.39 11.73 -18.03
CA ILE A 111 17.21 10.37 -18.58
C ILE A 111 16.38 10.51 -19.83
N SER A 112 16.98 10.26 -20.99
CA SER A 112 16.18 10.10 -22.21
C SER A 112 15.49 8.74 -22.17
N LEU A 113 14.22 8.70 -22.57
CA LEU A 113 13.45 7.45 -22.63
C LEU A 113 13.92 6.50 -23.75
N PHE A 114 14.74 7.01 -24.68
CA PHE A 114 15.43 6.20 -25.69
C PHE A 114 16.72 5.58 -25.18
N SER A 115 17.31 6.14 -24.12
CA SER A 115 18.43 5.49 -23.44
C SER A 115 17.93 4.22 -22.77
N ARG A 116 18.73 3.16 -22.82
CA ARG A 116 18.37 1.84 -22.32
C ARG A 116 19.08 1.60 -20.98
N PRO A 117 18.56 2.11 -19.85
CA PRO A 117 19.15 1.80 -18.56
C PRO A 117 19.01 0.31 -18.27
N GLU A 118 19.97 -0.22 -17.53
CA GLU A 118 19.90 -1.55 -16.95
C GLU A 118 18.96 -1.50 -15.74
N VAL A 119 17.87 -2.27 -15.80
CA VAL A 119 16.86 -2.32 -14.75
C VAL A 119 16.88 -3.68 -14.06
N ILE A 120 16.78 -3.66 -12.73
CA ILE A 120 16.57 -4.85 -11.91
C ILE A 120 15.13 -4.84 -11.44
N THR A 121 14.47 -5.98 -11.56
CA THR A 121 13.14 -6.20 -10.98
C THR A 121 13.19 -7.19 -9.84
N LYS A 122 12.50 -6.89 -8.76
CA LYS A 122 12.23 -7.84 -7.67
C LYS A 122 10.74 -8.13 -7.63
N SER A 123 10.38 -9.40 -7.47
CA SER A 123 8.99 -9.84 -7.44
C SER A 123 8.76 -10.83 -6.30
N GLN A 124 7.60 -10.75 -5.67
CA GLN A 124 7.18 -11.67 -4.61
C GLN A 124 5.66 -11.85 -4.66
N SER A 125 5.19 -13.07 -4.40
CA SER A 125 3.76 -13.38 -4.26
C SER A 125 3.42 -13.63 -2.79
N TYR A 126 2.23 -13.20 -2.39
CA TYR A 126 1.69 -13.37 -1.04
C TYR A 126 0.30 -13.98 -1.10
N PHE A 127 -0.07 -14.74 -0.07
CA PHE A 127 -1.43 -15.25 0.05
C PHE A 127 -2.36 -14.15 0.58
N PHE A 128 -3.51 -14.04 -0.09
CA PHE A 128 -4.59 -13.17 0.30
C PHE A 128 -5.86 -14.01 0.48
N THR A 129 -6.73 -13.63 1.42
CA THR A 129 -7.85 -14.50 1.83
C THR A 129 -9.17 -14.16 1.15
N HIS A 130 -9.32 -12.95 0.61
CA HIS A 130 -10.59 -12.48 0.05
C HIS A 130 -10.47 -12.26 -1.45
N SER A 131 -11.61 -12.33 -2.16
CA SER A 131 -11.67 -11.83 -3.53
C SER A 131 -11.77 -10.30 -3.54
N LEU A 132 -11.28 -9.68 -4.61
CA LEU A 132 -11.26 -8.23 -4.76
C LEU A 132 -12.12 -7.82 -5.96
N LYS A 133 -12.91 -6.75 -5.81
CA LYS A 133 -13.60 -6.06 -6.92
C LYS A 133 -12.78 -4.90 -7.48
N ALA A 134 -12.05 -4.21 -6.62
CA ALA A 134 -11.31 -3.01 -6.98
C ALA A 134 -10.03 -2.91 -6.14
N ILE A 135 -8.98 -2.36 -6.76
CA ILE A 135 -7.73 -2.01 -6.09
C ILE A 135 -7.39 -0.57 -6.48
N ALA A 136 -7.10 0.26 -5.48
CA ALA A 136 -6.60 1.61 -5.67
C ALA A 136 -5.44 1.88 -4.71
N VAL A 137 -4.71 2.97 -4.94
CA VAL A 137 -3.58 3.38 -4.09
C VAL A 137 -3.81 4.82 -3.64
N THR A 138 -3.50 5.10 -2.38
CA THR A 138 -3.57 6.46 -1.84
C THR A 138 -2.55 7.39 -2.51
N SER A 139 -2.97 8.61 -2.83
CA SER A 139 -2.13 9.62 -3.47
C SER A 139 -2.16 10.92 -2.66
N THR A 140 -1.00 11.55 -2.49
CA THR A 140 -0.83 12.83 -1.79
C THR A 140 -0.11 13.81 -2.70
N ALA A 141 -0.21 15.11 -2.42
CA ALA A 141 0.24 16.16 -3.35
C ALA A 141 1.74 16.08 -3.67
N LYS A 142 2.57 15.74 -2.68
CA LYS A 142 4.04 15.60 -2.81
C LYS A 142 4.50 14.14 -2.82
N GLY A 143 3.63 13.18 -2.52
CA GLY A 143 3.97 11.76 -2.42
C GLY A 143 4.93 11.42 -1.29
N ILE A 144 4.99 12.24 -0.23
CA ILE A 144 5.90 12.04 0.91
C ILE A 144 5.33 10.97 1.87
N THR A 145 4.03 11.04 2.11
CA THR A 145 3.30 10.12 2.99
C THR A 145 3.37 8.68 2.47
N SER A 146 3.42 7.70 3.39
CA SER A 146 3.43 6.28 3.02
C SER A 146 2.19 5.92 2.22
N LYS A 147 2.34 5.02 1.23
CA LYS A 147 1.19 4.59 0.42
C LYS A 147 0.47 3.41 1.06
N GLN A 148 -0.85 3.46 1.01
CA GLN A 148 -1.72 2.32 1.32
C GLN A 148 -2.44 1.85 0.05
N LEU A 149 -2.65 0.55 -0.02
CA LEU A 149 -3.48 -0.13 -1.00
C LEU A 149 -4.89 -0.21 -0.46
N LEU A 150 -5.83 0.38 -1.18
CA LEU A 150 -7.25 0.29 -0.89
C LEU A 150 -7.82 -0.89 -1.67
N LEU A 151 -8.24 -1.90 -0.94
CA LEU A 151 -8.72 -3.17 -1.44
C LEU A 151 -10.22 -3.24 -1.21
N GLY A 152 -10.99 -3.21 -2.29
CA GLY A 152 -12.43 -3.45 -2.25
C GLY A 152 -12.71 -4.94 -2.16
N THR A 153 -12.89 -5.46 -0.96
CA THR A 153 -13.13 -6.89 -0.73
C THR A 153 -14.56 -7.25 -1.12
N ILE A 154 -14.73 -8.47 -1.63
CA ILE A 154 -16.03 -9.13 -1.73
C ILE A 154 -16.21 -9.85 -0.40
N GLY A 155 -17.04 -9.29 0.47
CA GLY A 155 -17.37 -9.91 1.74
C GLY A 155 -18.40 -11.00 1.53
N ASP A 156 -17.98 -12.24 1.76
CA ASP A 156 -18.80 -13.20 2.49
C ASP A 156 -18.49 -13.02 3.98
N GLN A 157 -18.79 -11.84 4.55
CA GLN A 157 -18.89 -11.73 6.00
C GLN A 157 -20.22 -12.34 6.42
N GLU A 158 -20.26 -13.68 6.33
CA GLU A 158 -21.10 -14.70 6.99
C GLU A 158 -20.73 -16.08 6.36
N LEU A 159 -19.48 -16.52 6.53
CA LEU A 159 -19.08 -17.93 6.39
C LEU A 159 -18.17 -18.36 7.55
N ASN A 160 -18.53 -17.92 8.76
CA ASN A 160 -18.31 -18.73 9.96
C ASN A 160 -19.64 -19.42 10.25
N PHE A 161 -19.59 -20.72 10.51
CA PHE A 161 -20.72 -21.66 10.68
C PHE A 161 -21.35 -22.19 9.36
N ILE A 162 -20.84 -23.33 8.87
CA ILE A 162 -21.59 -24.61 8.74
C ILE A 162 -20.64 -25.70 8.18
N VAL A 163 -20.24 -26.58 9.10
CA VAL A 163 -20.05 -28.04 8.94
C VAL A 163 -19.03 -28.54 7.90
N PHE A 164 -17.81 -28.78 8.40
CA PHE A 164 -16.89 -29.79 7.87
C PHE A 164 -17.32 -31.19 8.35
N THR A 165 -18.45 -31.71 7.87
CA THR A 165 -18.72 -33.16 7.94
C THR A 165 -19.56 -33.60 6.72
N MET A 166 -19.24 -34.79 6.24
CA MET A 166 -19.93 -35.59 5.22
C MET A 166 -19.55 -35.35 3.74
N ASN A 167 -18.67 -36.25 3.29
CA ASN A 167 -18.80 -36.97 2.02
C ASN A 167 -20.26 -37.04 1.56
N VAL A 168 -20.57 -36.38 0.43
CA VAL A 168 -21.53 -36.76 -0.63
C VAL A 168 -21.73 -35.52 -1.51
N ARG A 169 -21.38 -35.65 -2.80
CA ARG A 169 -21.79 -34.84 -3.96
C ARG A 169 -22.14 -33.37 -3.66
N VAL A 170 -21.13 -32.50 -3.70
CA VAL A 170 -21.26 -31.04 -3.54
C VAL A 170 -21.95 -30.45 -4.77
N GLU A 171 -23.28 -30.38 -4.74
CA GLU A 171 -24.00 -29.35 -5.46
C GLU A 171 -23.96 -28.04 -4.66
N ARG A 172 -23.42 -27.04 -5.34
CA ARG A 172 -23.39 -25.61 -5.06
C ARG A 172 -24.47 -25.12 -4.09
N TYR A 173 -24.05 -24.60 -2.94
CA TYR A 173 -24.71 -23.45 -2.31
C TYR A 173 -23.83 -22.22 -2.48
N PHE A 174 -23.76 -21.75 -3.73
CA PHE A 174 -23.38 -20.39 -4.06
C PHE A 174 -24.72 -19.65 -4.22
N CYS A 175 -24.97 -18.61 -3.44
CA CYS A 175 -26.20 -17.82 -3.35
C CYS A 175 -27.13 -17.94 -4.60
N LEU A 176 -28.14 -18.83 -4.57
CA LEU A 176 -29.16 -19.00 -5.63
C LEU A 176 -30.40 -18.14 -5.34
N HIS A 177 -30.20 -16.88 -4.97
CA HIS A 177 -31.24 -15.86 -5.02
C HIS A 177 -30.69 -14.66 -5.78
N HIS A 178 -31.51 -14.14 -6.68
CA HIS A 178 -31.21 -13.11 -7.66
C HIS A 178 -30.81 -11.73 -7.05
N ASP A 179 -30.67 -11.65 -5.73
CA ASP A 179 -30.41 -10.43 -4.93
C ASP A 179 -29.31 -10.60 -3.87
N CYS A 180 -28.42 -11.58 -4.01
CA CYS A 180 -27.25 -11.70 -3.13
C CYS A 180 -26.10 -10.87 -3.72
N ASN A 181 -26.19 -9.54 -3.64
CA ASN A 181 -25.06 -8.68 -3.98
C ASN A 181 -24.02 -8.87 -2.85
N PRO A 182 -22.81 -9.36 -3.13
CA PRO A 182 -21.89 -9.64 -2.05
C PRO A 182 -21.41 -8.32 -1.44
N VAL A 183 -21.65 -8.24 -0.14
CA VAL A 183 -21.38 -7.08 0.71
C VAL A 183 -19.92 -6.70 0.59
N SER A 184 -19.62 -5.50 0.11
CA SER A 184 -18.22 -5.10 -0.11
C SER A 184 -17.74 -4.14 0.98
N GLN A 185 -16.51 -4.33 1.46
CA GLN A 185 -15.85 -3.41 2.40
C GLN A 185 -14.53 -2.92 1.79
N VAL A 186 -14.05 -1.77 2.25
CA VAL A 186 -12.76 -1.22 1.79
C VAL A 186 -11.72 -1.43 2.87
N LEU A 187 -10.72 -2.26 2.57
CA LEU A 187 -9.59 -2.55 3.42
C LEU A 187 -8.39 -1.70 2.99
N ALA A 188 -7.77 -0.96 3.91
CA ALA A 188 -6.50 -0.28 3.66
C ALA A 188 -5.33 -1.14 4.14
N LEU A 189 -4.47 -1.56 3.23
CA LEU A 189 -3.25 -2.32 3.53
C LEU A 189 -2.02 -1.44 3.30
N ASP A 190 -1.12 -1.33 4.28
CA ASP A 190 0.14 -0.62 4.08
C ASP A 190 1.00 -1.33 3.03
N LYS A 191 1.54 -0.59 2.06
CA LYS A 191 2.46 -1.10 1.02
C LYS A 191 3.67 -1.81 1.62
N ARG A 192 4.06 -1.52 2.86
CA ARG A 192 5.14 -2.23 3.59
C ARG A 192 4.90 -3.73 3.75
N PHE A 193 3.65 -4.18 3.79
CA PHE A 193 3.33 -5.62 3.79
C PHE A 193 3.58 -6.27 2.42
N LEU A 194 3.68 -5.49 1.35
CA LEU A 194 3.89 -5.99 -0.01
C LEU A 194 5.25 -5.52 -0.54
N ASP A 195 6.33 -5.86 0.16
CA ASP A 195 7.71 -5.54 -0.26
C ASP A 195 8.44 -6.83 -0.70
N PRO A 196 8.86 -6.95 -1.98
CA PRO A 196 9.50 -8.16 -2.48
C PRO A 196 10.87 -8.48 -1.84
N ARG A 197 11.39 -7.59 -0.99
CA ARG A 197 12.62 -7.81 -0.22
C ARG A 197 12.36 -8.53 1.11
N ARG A 198 11.10 -8.80 1.48
CA ARG A 198 10.76 -9.53 2.71
C ARG A 198 11.26 -10.98 2.62
N THR A 199 12.05 -11.39 3.60
CA THR A 199 12.55 -12.76 3.76
C THR A 199 12.05 -13.36 5.07
N VAL A 200 12.04 -14.69 5.19
CA VAL A 200 11.59 -15.39 6.42
C VAL A 200 12.49 -15.02 7.60
N ASN A 201 13.81 -14.98 7.37
CA ASN A 201 14.81 -14.63 8.37
C ASN A 201 15.61 -13.40 7.91
N PRO A 202 15.16 -12.16 8.22
CA PRO A 202 15.85 -10.96 7.78
C PRO A 202 17.17 -10.76 8.52
N THR A 203 18.16 -10.25 7.79
CA THR A 203 19.47 -9.85 8.32
C THR A 203 19.35 -8.62 9.23
N GLN A 204 20.38 -8.32 10.02
CA GLN A 204 20.36 -7.16 10.93
C GLN A 204 20.18 -5.84 10.18
N ALA A 205 20.87 -5.66 9.04
CA ALA A 205 20.72 -4.47 8.19
C ALA A 205 19.28 -4.32 7.66
N GLU A 206 18.64 -5.42 7.27
CA GLU A 206 17.24 -5.41 6.80
C GLU A 206 16.26 -5.08 7.93
N LYS A 207 16.55 -5.52 9.16
CA LYS A 207 15.77 -5.15 10.36
C LYS A 207 15.90 -3.67 10.69
N GLU A 208 17.09 -3.09 10.51
CA GLU A 208 17.34 -1.65 10.69
C GLU A 208 16.62 -0.80 9.63
N GLU A 209 16.44 -1.32 8.40
CA GLU A 209 15.58 -0.71 7.38
C GLU A 209 14.07 -0.83 7.70
N GLY A 210 13.70 -1.60 8.73
CA GLY A 210 12.31 -1.84 9.11
C GLY A 210 11.59 -2.84 8.20
N ILE A 211 12.32 -3.78 7.57
CA ILE A 211 11.70 -4.83 6.75
C ILE A 211 10.93 -5.81 7.65
N ILE A 212 9.65 -5.95 7.35
CA ILE A 212 8.76 -6.88 8.05
C ILE A 212 9.11 -8.31 7.60
N PRO A 213 9.41 -9.26 8.51
CA PRO A 213 9.68 -10.64 8.15
C PRO A 213 8.56 -11.24 7.30
N LEU A 214 8.89 -12.08 6.31
CA LEU A 214 7.91 -12.73 5.46
C LEU A 214 6.98 -13.62 6.30
N THR A 215 5.67 -13.47 6.07
CA THR A 215 4.61 -14.26 6.69
C THR A 215 3.83 -14.98 5.59
N ASP A 216 3.27 -16.15 5.89
CA ASP A 216 2.55 -16.96 4.91
C ASP A 216 1.32 -16.24 4.34
N SER A 217 0.62 -15.46 5.16
CA SER A 217 -0.54 -14.67 4.74
C SER A 217 -0.39 -13.19 5.07
N LEU A 218 -1.09 -12.36 4.30
CA LEU A 218 -1.22 -10.94 4.60
C LEU A 218 -2.18 -10.73 5.78
N PRO A 219 -1.77 -9.94 6.80
CA PRO A 219 -2.62 -9.73 7.97
C PRO A 219 -3.82 -8.85 7.59
N ILE A 220 -5.03 -9.32 7.94
CA ILE A 220 -6.25 -8.53 7.87
C ILE A 220 -6.56 -8.05 9.27
N ILE A 221 -6.35 -6.75 9.50
CA ILE A 221 -6.57 -6.13 10.79
C ILE A 221 -7.96 -5.49 10.75
N PRO A 222 -8.89 -5.82 11.67
CA PRO A 222 -10.23 -5.22 11.65
C PRO A 222 -10.22 -3.68 11.69
N GLN A 223 -9.22 -3.09 12.32
CA GLN A 223 -9.04 -1.63 12.39
C GLN A 223 -8.60 -0.99 11.07
N SER A 224 -8.13 -1.78 10.10
CA SER A 224 -7.70 -1.27 8.80
C SER A 224 -8.83 -1.23 7.75
N TYR A 225 -10.05 -1.63 8.13
CA TYR A 225 -11.24 -1.38 7.32
C TYR A 225 -11.62 0.09 7.37
N VAL A 226 -11.52 0.75 6.23
CA VAL A 226 -11.80 2.18 6.03
C VAL A 226 -13.29 2.48 6.17
N THR A 227 -14.14 1.53 5.80
CA THR A 227 -15.60 1.66 5.94
C THR A 227 -16.08 1.38 7.37
N HIS A 228 -15.21 0.93 8.28
CA HIS A 228 -15.58 0.50 9.63
C HIS A 228 -16.75 -0.50 9.62
N ALA A 229 -17.91 -0.12 10.15
CA ALA A 229 -19.13 -0.92 10.16
C ALA A 229 -19.97 -0.78 8.88
N LEU A 230 -19.69 0.23 8.05
CA LEU A 230 -20.42 0.48 6.82
C LEU A 230 -20.01 -0.52 5.74
N ARG A 231 -21.00 -0.82 4.90
CA ARG A 231 -20.93 -1.73 3.76
C ARG A 231 -21.21 -0.91 2.50
N VAL A 232 -20.51 -1.20 1.41
CA VAL A 232 -20.69 -0.52 0.13
C VAL A 232 -21.21 -1.53 -0.88
N GLU A 233 -22.50 -1.47 -1.18
CA GLU A 233 -23.10 -2.42 -2.11
C GLU A 233 -22.65 -2.18 -3.55
N GLY A 234 -22.41 -3.29 -4.26
CA GLY A 234 -22.05 -3.27 -5.67
C GLY A 234 -20.82 -2.42 -6.01
N LEU A 235 -19.78 -2.42 -5.16
CA LEU A 235 -18.55 -1.66 -5.37
C LEU A 235 -17.95 -1.89 -6.77
N ARG A 236 -17.84 -0.83 -7.59
CA ARG A 236 -17.28 -0.90 -8.95
C ARG A 236 -15.85 -0.37 -9.01
N GLY A 237 -15.54 0.63 -8.19
CA GLY A 237 -14.24 1.29 -8.22
C GLY A 237 -13.97 2.11 -6.98
N ILE A 238 -12.69 2.41 -6.76
CA ILE A 238 -12.20 3.28 -5.70
C ILE A 238 -11.33 4.33 -6.36
N ILE A 239 -11.59 5.60 -6.05
CA ILE A 239 -10.86 6.75 -6.54
C ILE A 239 -10.21 7.43 -5.35
N THR A 240 -8.95 7.81 -5.51
CA THR A 240 -8.19 8.56 -4.51
C THR A 240 -7.77 9.91 -5.09
N VAL A 241 -7.91 10.96 -4.29
CA VAL A 241 -7.55 12.33 -4.67
C VAL A 241 -6.69 12.93 -3.56
N PRO A 242 -5.55 13.56 -3.88
CA PRO A 242 -4.73 14.23 -2.88
C PRO A 242 -5.49 15.38 -2.23
N ALA A 243 -5.42 15.46 -0.90
CA ALA A 243 -5.97 16.60 -0.17
C ALA A 243 -4.97 17.76 -0.10
N LYS A 244 -5.38 18.88 0.50
CA LYS A 244 -4.51 20.05 0.71
C LYS A 244 -3.38 19.76 1.70
N LEU A 245 -3.66 18.96 2.73
CA LEU A 245 -2.69 18.48 3.71
C LEU A 245 -2.00 17.24 3.16
N GLU A 246 -0.67 17.21 3.24
CA GLU A 246 0.15 16.13 2.67
C GLU A 246 -0.04 14.82 3.42
N SER A 247 -0.38 14.87 4.71
CA SER A 247 -0.66 13.68 5.51
C SER A 247 -1.96 12.97 5.14
N THR A 248 -2.84 13.61 4.34
CA THR A 248 -4.20 13.13 4.09
C THR A 248 -4.49 12.93 2.60
N THR A 249 -5.36 11.97 2.31
CA THR A 249 -5.93 11.69 0.99
C THR A 249 -7.43 11.59 1.11
N LEU A 250 -8.15 12.03 0.08
CA LEU A 250 -9.58 11.80 -0.05
C LEU A 250 -9.79 10.46 -0.76
N VAL A 251 -10.71 9.66 -0.24
CA VAL A 251 -11.06 8.34 -0.77
C VAL A 251 -12.54 8.35 -1.10
N PHE A 252 -12.85 8.02 -2.35
CA PHE A 252 -14.22 7.90 -2.84
C PHE A 252 -14.42 6.51 -3.44
N ALA A 253 -15.25 5.71 -2.80
CA ALA A 253 -15.66 4.40 -3.29
C ALA A 253 -17.05 4.52 -3.93
N HIS A 254 -17.20 4.01 -5.14
CA HIS A 254 -18.43 4.12 -5.90
C HIS A 254 -18.90 2.76 -6.42
N GLY A 255 -20.20 2.52 -6.33
CA GLY A 255 -20.85 1.28 -6.73
C GLY A 255 -22.33 1.50 -6.99
N VAL A 256 -23.17 0.69 -6.34
CA VAL A 256 -24.60 1.02 -6.13
C VAL A 256 -24.68 2.09 -5.04
N ASP A 257 -23.90 1.90 -3.97
CA ASP A 257 -23.73 2.89 -2.91
C ASP A 257 -22.51 3.77 -3.16
N LEU A 258 -22.53 4.96 -2.56
CA LEU A 258 -21.44 5.92 -2.58
C LEU A 258 -20.88 6.07 -1.17
N PHE A 259 -19.57 5.95 -1.03
CA PHE A 259 -18.87 6.12 0.24
C PHE A 259 -17.69 7.08 0.08
N PHE A 260 -17.60 8.05 0.97
CA PHE A 260 -16.55 9.07 0.97
C PHE A 260 -15.92 9.17 2.35
N THR A 261 -14.60 9.24 2.40
CA THR A 261 -13.86 9.47 3.64
C THR A 261 -12.49 10.10 3.37
N GLN A 262 -11.91 10.69 4.42
CA GLN A 262 -10.53 11.14 4.41
C GLN A 262 -9.68 10.11 5.14
N LEU A 263 -8.54 9.76 4.56
CA LEU A 263 -7.62 8.78 5.12
C LEU A 263 -6.23 9.40 5.30
N ALA A 264 -5.57 9.08 6.41
CA ALA A 264 -4.23 9.57 6.75
C ALA A 264 -3.24 8.39 6.90
N PRO A 265 -2.57 7.93 5.82
CA PRO A 265 -1.80 6.69 5.84
C PRO A 265 -0.66 6.66 6.87
N SER A 266 -0.02 7.80 7.12
CA SER A 266 1.08 7.95 8.09
C SER A 266 0.64 8.72 9.35
N ARG A 267 -0.67 8.76 9.65
CA ARG A 267 -1.29 9.69 10.62
C ARG A 267 -1.12 11.16 10.22
N THR A 268 -1.87 12.04 10.87
CA THR A 268 -1.87 13.48 10.60
C THR A 268 -0.65 14.17 11.23
N TYR A 269 0.49 14.16 10.53
CA TYR A 269 1.74 14.78 11.02
C TYR A 269 1.86 16.28 10.70
N ASP A 270 0.98 16.82 9.85
CA ASP A 270 0.92 18.23 9.45
C ASP A 270 -0.28 18.98 10.07
N SER A 271 -0.98 18.33 10.99
CA SER A 271 -2.04 18.91 11.81
C SER A 271 -1.80 18.59 13.27
N LEU A 272 -2.22 19.49 14.16
CA LEU A 272 -2.30 19.17 15.59
C LEU A 272 -3.33 18.05 15.80
N THR A 273 -3.04 17.16 16.74
CA THR A 273 -3.95 16.10 17.14
C THR A 273 -5.15 16.68 17.87
N GLU A 274 -6.32 16.06 17.71
CA GLU A 274 -7.54 16.47 18.43
C GLU A 274 -7.38 16.34 19.95
N ASP A 275 -6.57 15.39 20.42
CA ASP A 275 -6.27 15.17 21.85
C ASP A 275 -5.28 16.18 22.45
N PHE A 276 -4.86 17.20 21.70
CA PHE A 276 -3.88 18.17 22.19
C PHE A 276 -4.49 19.08 23.27
N SER A 277 -3.96 19.00 24.49
CA SER A 277 -4.44 19.81 25.62
C SER A 277 -3.92 21.25 25.56
N TYR A 278 -4.66 22.10 24.87
CA TYR A 278 -4.39 23.55 24.81
C TYR A 278 -4.40 24.20 26.20
N ALA A 279 -5.23 23.70 27.12
CA ALA A 279 -5.31 24.20 28.49
C ALA A 279 -3.99 24.01 29.24
N LEU A 280 -3.37 22.82 29.15
CA LEU A 280 -2.10 22.55 29.81
C LEU A 280 -0.98 23.44 29.25
N LEU A 281 -0.95 23.62 27.91
CA LEU A 281 0.03 24.52 27.27
C LEU A 281 -0.13 25.96 27.77
N LEU A 282 -1.36 26.46 27.90
CA LEU A 282 -1.58 27.83 28.36
C LEU A 282 -1.20 28.00 29.83
N ILE A 283 -1.54 27.01 30.68
CA ILE A 283 -1.18 27.02 32.11
C ILE A 283 0.33 27.03 32.30
N THR A 284 1.09 26.23 31.54
CA THR A 284 2.56 26.19 31.67
C THR A 284 3.21 27.49 31.22
N ILE A 285 2.70 28.13 30.16
CA ILE A 285 3.17 29.46 29.73
C ILE A 285 2.95 30.49 30.84
N VAL A 286 1.74 30.54 31.42
CA VAL A 286 1.43 31.49 32.51
C VAL A 286 2.30 31.21 33.75
N ALA A 287 2.48 29.94 34.11
CA ALA A 287 3.32 29.55 35.24
C ALA A 287 4.79 29.95 35.02
N LEU A 288 5.32 29.76 33.80
CA LEU A 288 6.68 30.18 33.45
C LEU A 288 6.84 31.70 33.50
N VAL A 289 5.88 32.47 32.99
CA VAL A 289 5.91 33.94 33.05
C VAL A 289 5.88 34.43 34.51
N ALA A 290 5.02 33.85 35.34
CA ALA A 290 4.95 34.17 36.77
C ALA A 290 6.26 33.81 37.48
N ALA A 291 6.83 32.63 37.18
CA ALA A 291 8.11 32.21 37.73
C ALA A 291 9.24 33.17 37.36
N ILE A 292 9.32 33.61 36.11
CA ILE A 292 10.31 34.60 35.64
C ILE A 292 10.14 35.93 36.39
N PHE A 293 8.91 36.40 36.57
CA PHE A 293 8.67 37.66 37.29
C PHE A 293 9.09 37.57 38.77
N VAL A 294 8.77 36.46 39.42
CA VAL A 294 9.16 36.22 40.82
C VAL A 294 10.68 36.09 40.95
N THR A 295 11.34 35.31 40.09
CA THR A 295 12.80 35.14 40.13
C THR A 295 13.53 36.44 39.81
N TRP A 296 13.04 37.24 38.86
CA TRP A 296 13.60 38.56 38.56
C TRP A 296 13.56 39.47 39.80
N ARG A 297 12.41 39.56 40.48
CA ARG A 297 12.28 40.36 41.70
C ARG A 297 13.18 39.88 42.84
N LEU A 298 13.32 38.56 42.99
CA LEU A 298 14.22 37.97 43.99
C LEU A 298 15.69 38.24 43.65
N SER A 299 16.04 38.20 42.36
CA SER A 299 17.39 38.51 41.87
C SER A 299 17.78 39.95 42.15
N GLU A 300 16.94 40.93 41.81
CA GLU A 300 17.22 42.35 42.07
C GLU A 300 17.41 42.62 43.58
N ARG A 301 16.58 42.01 44.42
CA ARG A 301 16.71 42.11 45.88
C ARG A 301 18.03 41.54 46.38
N LYS A 302 18.45 40.39 45.83
CA LYS A 302 19.71 39.75 46.22
C LYS A 302 20.92 40.58 45.77
N GLU A 303 20.90 41.11 44.53
CA GLU A 303 21.97 41.95 44.00
C GLU A 303 22.10 43.26 44.80
N LEU A 304 20.97 43.87 45.19
CA LEU A 304 20.98 45.02 46.10
C LEU A 304 21.59 44.64 47.46
N GLN A 305 21.21 43.51 48.07
CA GLN A 305 21.81 43.09 49.34
C GLN A 305 23.32 42.85 49.27
N GLU A 306 23.82 42.30 48.16
CA GLU A 306 25.26 42.10 47.94
C GLU A 306 26.00 43.43 47.77
N LYS A 307 25.40 44.42 47.12
CA LYS A 307 26.00 45.77 46.95
C LYS A 307 26.04 46.61 48.23
N TRP A 308 25.18 46.30 49.21
CA TRP A 308 25.09 47.03 50.48
C TRP A 308 25.87 46.37 51.62
N ARG A 309 26.56 45.27 51.33
CA ARG A 309 27.55 44.64 52.21
C ARG A 309 28.95 45.18 51.92
#